data_AF-A0ABD2FH30-F1
#
_entry.id   AF-A0ABD2FH30-F1
#
_cell.length_a   1.000
_cell.length_b   1.000
_cell.length_c   1.000
_cell.angle_alpha   90.00
_cell.angle_beta   90.00
_cell.angle_gamma   90.00
#
_symmetry.space_group_name_H-M   'P 1'
#
loop_
_entity.id
_entity.type
_entity.pdbx_description
1 polymer ?
#
loop_
_entity_poly.entity_id
_entity_poly.type
_entity_poly.pdbx_seq_one_letter_code
_entity_poly.pdbx_strand_id
1 'polypeptide(L)'
;MKMCEPTDPEKDVIKGMVIGILSLPASYNDVALVIEERIVIRHLGDVPNAFVNLMGLQYMLNLDYPKDLKYTFEVIQRLFMGIGLDSCTPRVHSLKNKLLS
;
A
#
# COMPACT_ATOMS: atom_id res chain seq x y z
N MET A 1 7.60 41.63 -7.44
CA MET A 1 6.49 40.75 -7.04
C MET A 1 6.90 39.32 -7.35
N LYS A 2 7.10 38.46 -6.34
CA LYS A 2 7.16 37.01 -6.58
C LYS A 2 5.72 36.56 -6.76
N MET A 3 5.35 36.17 -7.98
CA MET A 3 4.10 35.45 -8.22
C MET A 3 4.22 34.10 -7.50
N CYS A 4 3.36 33.87 -6.51
CA CYS A 4 3.17 32.53 -5.98
C CYS A 4 2.63 31.67 -7.11
N GLU A 5 3.39 30.66 -7.53
CA GLU A 5 2.85 29.62 -8.38
C GLU A 5 1.70 28.94 -7.61
N PRO A 6 0.54 28.69 -8.23
CA PRO A 6 -0.49 27.89 -7.59
C PRO A 6 0.09 26.50 -7.35
N THR A 7 0.36 26.16 -6.09
CA THR A 7 0.78 24.82 -5.72
C THR A 7 -0.36 23.88 -6.10
N ASP A 8 -0.05 22.90 -6.95
CA ASP A 8 -0.97 21.83 -7.31
C ASP A 8 -1.43 21.14 -6.02
N PRO A 9 -2.73 21.19 -5.67
CA PRO A 9 -3.22 20.67 -4.40
C PRO A 9 -2.92 19.18 -4.21
N GLU A 10 -2.77 18.42 -5.30
CA GLU A 10 -2.38 17.01 -5.22
C GLU A 10 -0.93 16.85 -4.72
N LYS A 11 -0.03 17.75 -5.12
CA LYS A 11 1.39 17.70 -4.73
C LYS A 11 1.62 18.00 -3.26
N ASP A 12 0.80 18.88 -2.68
CA ASP A 12 0.85 19.17 -1.25
C ASP A 12 0.34 17.98 -0.42
N VAL A 13 -0.66 17.24 -0.93
CA VAL A 13 -1.24 16.09 -0.22
C VAL A 13 -0.31 14.87 -0.22
N ILE A 14 0.41 14.63 -1.31
CA ILE A 14 1.33 13.47 -1.41
C ILE A 14 2.70 13.72 -0.79
N LYS A 15 2.99 14.97 -0.40
CA LYS A 15 4.27 15.34 0.20
C LYS A 15 4.49 14.58 1.51
N GLY A 16 5.65 13.94 1.65
CA GLY A 16 6.00 13.08 2.78
C GLY A 16 5.44 11.65 2.71
N MET A 17 4.64 11.30 1.69
CA MET A 17 4.15 9.92 1.53
C MET A 17 5.24 9.03 0.93
N VAL A 18 5.70 8.03 1.69
CA VAL A 18 6.63 7.01 1.18
C VAL A 18 5.88 5.94 0.39
N ILE A 19 4.85 5.34 0.97
CA ILE A 19 3.93 4.41 0.30
C ILE A 19 2.53 4.65 0.90
N GLY A 20 1.51 4.82 0.06
CA GLY A 20 0.16 5.09 0.56
C GLY A 20 -0.95 4.94 -0.47
N ILE A 21 -2.17 4.84 0.04
CA ILE A 21 -3.41 4.88 -0.71
C ILE A 21 -4.00 6.27 -0.50
N LEU A 22 -4.24 7.00 -1.59
CA LEU A 22 -4.80 8.35 -1.58
C LEU A 22 -6.23 8.32 -2.09
N SER A 23 -7.19 8.76 -1.27
CA SER A 23 -8.56 9.05 -1.74
C SER A 23 -8.59 10.40 -2.44
N LEU A 24 -9.06 10.42 -3.69
CA LEU A 24 -9.10 11.61 -4.51
C LEU A 24 -10.47 12.29 -4.44
N PRO A 25 -10.55 13.57 -4.03
CA PRO A 25 -11.79 14.32 -3.99
C PRO A 25 -12.08 14.97 -5.35
N ALA A 26 -12.47 14.19 -6.35
CA ALA A 26 -13.02 14.75 -7.59
C ALA A 26 -13.93 13.73 -8.33
N SER A 27 -15.24 14.01 -8.32
CA SER A 27 -16.30 13.40 -9.15
C SER A 27 -16.70 11.93 -8.98
N TYR A 28 -15.83 11.00 -8.55
CA TYR A 28 -16.16 9.55 -8.58
C TYR A 28 -15.74 8.71 -7.35
N ASN A 29 -15.34 9.30 -6.21
CA ASN A 29 -14.85 8.54 -5.05
C ASN A 29 -13.70 7.59 -5.42
N ASP A 30 -12.75 8.08 -6.22
CA ASP A 30 -11.66 7.26 -6.75
C ASP A 30 -10.45 7.23 -5.81
N VAL A 31 -9.58 6.25 -6.04
CA VAL A 31 -8.41 5.96 -5.23
C VAL A 31 -7.16 5.85 -6.11
N ALA A 32 -6.04 6.36 -5.60
CA ALA A 32 -4.74 6.28 -6.25
C ALA A 32 -3.69 5.67 -5.32
N LEU A 33 -2.64 5.11 -5.92
CA LEU A 33 -1.45 4.65 -5.21
C LEU A 33 -0.34 5.67 -5.33
N VAL A 34 0.30 5.95 -4.20
CA VAL A 34 1.41 6.88 -4.07
C VAL A 34 2.64 6.12 -3.60
N ILE A 35 3.75 6.30 -4.29
CA ILE A 35 5.09 5.82 -3.90
C ILE A 35 6.06 6.98 -4.05
N GLU A 36 6.83 7.26 -3.00
CA GLU A 36 7.84 8.34 -2.95
C GLU A 36 7.29 9.66 -3.50
N GLU A 37 6.17 10.12 -2.93
CA GLU A 37 5.49 11.37 -3.29
C GLU A 37 5.04 11.43 -4.77
N ARG A 38 4.91 10.27 -5.44
CA ARG A 38 4.40 10.18 -6.82
C ARG A 38 3.22 9.25 -6.91
N ILE A 39 2.19 9.71 -7.61
CA ILE A 39 1.07 8.85 -7.99
C ILE A 39 1.54 7.88 -9.07
N VAL A 40 1.53 6.58 -8.76
CA VAL A 40 1.99 5.51 -9.65
C VAL A 40 0.83 4.83 -10.38
N ILE A 41 -0.35 4.76 -9.75
CA ILE A 41 -1.57 4.17 -10.33
C ILE A 41 -2.77 5.03 -9.92
N ARG A 42 -3.67 5.30 -10.86
CA ARG A 42 -4.95 6.01 -10.66
C ARG A 42 -6.12 5.09 -11.05
N HIS A 43 -7.35 5.52 -10.78
CA HIS A 43 -8.55 4.82 -11.27
C HIS A 43 -8.70 3.40 -10.70
N LEU A 44 -8.33 3.25 -9.43
CA LEU A 44 -8.45 1.98 -8.72
C LEU A 44 -9.86 1.75 -8.17
N GLY A 45 -10.72 2.77 -8.21
CA GLY A 45 -12.12 2.67 -7.80
C GLY A 45 -12.29 2.70 -6.30
N ASP A 46 -11.84 1.67 -5.59
CA ASP A 46 -12.01 1.54 -4.14
C ASP A 46 -10.72 1.15 -3.39
N VAL A 47 -10.76 1.34 -2.07
CA VAL A 47 -9.63 1.08 -1.18
C VAL A 47 -9.22 -0.40 -1.18
N PRO A 48 -10.13 -1.39 -1.09
CA PRO A 48 -9.77 -2.80 -1.23
C PRO A 48 -9.00 -3.13 -2.51
N ASN A 49 -9.45 -2.64 -3.67
CA ASN A 49 -8.79 -2.88 -4.94
C ASN A 49 -7.42 -2.18 -4.98
N ALA A 50 -7.34 -0.93 -4.51
CA ALA A 50 -6.07 -0.22 -4.39
C ALA A 50 -5.08 -0.95 -3.46
N PHE A 51 -5.58 -1.53 -2.37
CA PHE A 51 -4.77 -2.29 -1.42
C PHE A 51 -4.18 -3.56 -2.06
N VAL A 52 -4.97 -4.33 -2.80
CA VAL A 52 -4.46 -5.52 -3.52
C VAL A 52 -3.37 -5.13 -4.52
N ASN A 53 -3.56 -4.04 -5.27
CA ASN A 53 -2.56 -3.51 -6.19
C ASN A 53 -1.29 -3.06 -5.47
N LEU A 54 -1.43 -2.41 -4.31
CA LEU A 54 -0.28 -2.00 -3.49
C LEU A 54 0.54 -3.20 -3.02
N MET A 55 -0.13 -4.23 -2.51
CA MET A 55 0.51 -5.46 -2.06
C MET A 55 1.25 -6.17 -3.20
N GLY A 56 0.63 -6.26 -4.38
CA GLY A 56 1.26 -6.82 -5.57
C GLY A 56 2.48 -6.02 -6.01
N LEU A 57 2.38 -4.69 -6.02
CA LEU A 57 3.47 -3.81 -6.42
C LEU A 57 4.65 -3.86 -5.45
N GLN A 58 4.38 -3.85 -4.14
CA GLN A 58 5.40 -4.03 -3.11
C GLN A 58 6.14 -5.36 -3.27
N TYR A 59 5.41 -6.45 -3.56
CA TYR A 59 6.01 -7.74 -3.85
C TYR A 59 6.87 -7.72 -5.12
N MET A 60 6.31 -7.25 -6.24
CA MET A 60 6.98 -7.23 -7.55
C MET A 60 8.25 -6.37 -7.56
N LEU A 61 8.22 -5.24 -6.85
CA LEU A 61 9.36 -4.32 -6.75
C LEU A 61 10.29 -4.64 -5.56
N ASN A 62 9.99 -5.68 -4.78
CA ASN A 62 10.72 -6.04 -3.56
C ASN A 62 10.94 -4.83 -2.63
N LEU A 63 9.88 -4.04 -2.42
CA LEU A 63 9.94 -2.87 -1.54
C LEU A 63 9.95 -3.30 -0.08
N ASP A 64 10.74 -2.59 0.73
CA ASP A 64 10.73 -2.79 2.17
C ASP A 64 9.37 -2.38 2.75
N TYR A 65 8.79 -3.26 3.56
CA TYR A 65 7.60 -2.94 4.33
C TYR A 65 7.94 -1.97 5.46
N PRO A 66 7.02 -1.07 5.84
CA PRO A 66 7.12 -0.32 7.09
C PRO A 66 7.42 -1.30 8.24
N LYS A 67 8.50 -1.04 8.99
CA LYS A 67 9.03 -1.98 10.00
C LYS A 67 7.98 -2.40 11.03
N ASP A 68 7.09 -1.48 11.38
CA ASP A 68 6.01 -1.69 12.34
C ASP A 68 4.92 -2.63 11.82
N LEU A 69 4.77 -2.73 10.50
CA LEU A 69 3.75 -3.53 9.83
C LEU A 69 4.29 -4.82 9.19
N LYS A 70 5.59 -5.11 9.35
CA LYS A 70 6.26 -6.25 8.67
C LYS A 70 5.51 -7.58 8.83
N TYR A 71 4.97 -7.86 10.01
CA TYR A 71 4.25 -9.12 10.26
C TYR A 71 2.85 -9.11 9.64
N THR A 72 2.20 -7.95 9.55
CA THR A 72 0.91 -7.79 8.87
C THR A 72 1.05 -8.08 7.38
N PHE A 73 2.05 -7.45 6.73
CA PHE A 73 2.35 -7.70 5.32
C PHE A 73 2.75 -9.16 5.08
N GLU A 74 3.56 -9.74 5.97
CA GLU A 74 3.93 -11.15 5.89
C GLU A 74 2.70 -12.07 5.95
N VAL A 75 1.74 -11.80 6.84
CA VAL A 75 0.48 -12.56 6.92
C VAL A 75 -0.32 -12.40 5.62
N ILE A 76 -0.49 -11.18 5.11
CA ILE A 76 -1.22 -10.93 3.85
C ILE A 76 -0.60 -11.71 2.70
N GLN A 77 0.71 -11.63 2.52
CA GLN A 77 1.38 -12.30 1.41
C GLN A 77 1.36 -13.81 1.55
N ARG A 78 1.69 -14.33 2.73
CA ARG A 78 1.87 -15.77 2.91
C ARG A 78 0.56 -16.52 3.12
N LEU A 79 -0.34 -15.99 3.95
CA LEU A 79 -1.60 -16.67 4.28
C LEU A 79 -2.70 -16.32 3.29
N PHE A 80 -2.84 -15.05 2.90
CA PHE A 80 -3.96 -14.63 2.05
C PHE A 80 -3.62 -14.68 0.55
N MET A 81 -2.40 -14.35 0.15
CA MET A 81 -1.97 -14.40 -1.27
C MET A 81 -1.25 -15.71 -1.64
N GLY A 82 -0.89 -16.56 -0.68
CA GLY A 82 -0.22 -17.84 -0.92
C GLY A 82 1.23 -17.73 -1.40
N ILE A 83 1.87 -16.57 -1.23
CA ILE A 83 3.24 -16.31 -1.68
C ILE A 83 4.22 -16.75 -0.61
N GLY A 84 5.11 -17.70 -0.93
CA GLY A 84 6.21 -18.09 -0.03
C GLY A 84 5.76 -18.78 1.27
N LEU A 85 4.73 -19.64 1.21
CA LEU A 85 4.16 -20.33 2.38
C LEU A 85 5.21 -21.12 3.19
N ASP A 86 6.28 -21.57 2.55
CA ASP A 86 7.33 -22.43 3.13
C ASP A 86 8.33 -21.69 4.03
N SER A 87 8.31 -20.35 4.07
CA SER A 87 9.30 -19.55 4.80
C SER A 87 8.73 -18.61 5.87
N CYS A 88 7.51 -18.88 6.37
CA CYS A 88 6.85 -18.02 7.35
C CYS A 88 7.70 -17.85 8.62
N THR A 89 7.69 -16.66 9.22
CA THR A 89 8.30 -16.46 10.52
C THR A 89 7.57 -17.27 11.58
N PRO A 90 8.22 -17.65 12.70
CA PRO A 90 7.59 -18.42 13.78
C PRO A 90 6.31 -17.77 14.32
N ARG A 91 6.24 -16.43 14.32
CA ARG A 91 5.05 -15.68 14.74
C ARG A 91 3.88 -15.89 13.78
N VAL A 92 4.12 -15.83 12.48
CA VAL A 92 3.10 -16.07 11.45
C VAL A 92 2.65 -17.54 11.44
N HIS A 93 3.58 -18.49 11.62
CA HIS A 93 3.24 -19.90 11.80
C HIS A 93 2.34 -20.13 13.03
N SER A 94 2.67 -19.53 14.17
CA SER A 94 1.84 -19.64 15.37
C SER A 94 0.45 -19.05 15.15
N LEU A 95 0.35 -17.91 14.47
CA LEU A 95 -0.93 -17.29 14.12
C LEU A 95 -1.75 -18.20 13.20
N LYS A 96 -1.15 -18.73 12.14
CA LYS A 96 -1.80 -19.68 11.21
C LYS A 96 -2.41 -20.86 11.95
N ASN A 97 -1.64 -21.48 12.85
CA ASN A 97 -2.10 -22.63 13.61
C ASN A 97 -3.27 -22.30 14.54
N LYS A 98 -3.31 -21.09 15.10
CA LYS A 98 -4.43 -20.62 15.94
C LYS A 98 -5.70 -20.31 15.14
N LEU A 99 -5.58 -19.89 13.89
CA LEU A 99 -6.72 -19.58 13.03
C LEU A 99 -7.35 -20.83 12.39
N LEU A 100 -6.56 -21.90 12.25
CA LEU A 100 -6.98 -23.17 11.63
C LEU A 100 -7.29 -24.28 12.65
N SER A 101 -7.18 -24.00 13.96
CA SER A 101 -7.61 -24.91 15.03
C SER A 101 -9.08 -24.68 15.37
#